data_AF-A0A392QLR4-F1
#
_entry.id   AF-A0A392QLR4-F1
#
_cell.length_a   1.000
_cell.length_b   1.000
_cell.length_c   1.000
_cell.angle_alpha   90.00
_cell.angle_beta   90.00
_cell.angle_gamma   90.00
#
_symmetry.space_group_name_H-M   'P 1'
#
loop_
_entity.id
_entity.type
_entity.pdbx_description
1 polymer ?
#
loop_
_entity_poly.entity_id
_entity_poly.type
_entity_poly.pdbx_seq_one_letter_code
_entity_poly.pdbx_strand_id
1 'polypeptide(L)' 'MSRAIDFIKDINDSKETWTLQVRIVDLWSVVNLSKGTEHIEMVVMDSK' A
#
# COMPACT_ATOMS: atom_id res chain seq x y z
N MET A 1 13.66 -19.73 0.74
CA MET A 1 12.32 -19.63 0.11
C MET A 1 12.11 -18.19 -0.32
N SER A 2 12.21 -17.90 -1.61
CA SER A 2 11.83 -16.61 -2.17
C SER A 2 10.33 -16.43 -2.01
N ARG A 3 9.87 -15.44 -1.22
CA ARG A 3 8.46 -15.09 -1.18
C ARG A 3 8.05 -14.62 -2.57
N ALA A 4 6.96 -15.17 -3.10
CA ALA A 4 6.44 -14.73 -4.39
C ALA A 4 6.09 -13.23 -4.30
N ILE A 5 6.50 -12.48 -5.32
CA ILE A 5 6.11 -11.08 -5.45
C ILE A 5 4.70 -11.08 -6.06
N ASP A 6 3.76 -10.48 -5.34
CA ASP A 6 2.38 -10.30 -5.77
C ASP A 6 2.24 -8.95 -6.51
N PHE A 7 1.22 -8.82 -7.37
CA PHE A 7 0.87 -7.57 -8.06
C PHE A 7 -0.35 -6.92 -7.42
N ILE A 8 -0.51 -5.61 -7.58
CA ILE A 8 -1.64 -4.84 -7.02
C ILE A 8 -2.97 -5.39 -7.54
N LYS A 9 -3.02 -5.75 -8.83
CA LYS A 9 -4.21 -6.31 -9.48
C LYS A 9 -4.69 -7.65 -8.90
N ASP A 10 -3.81 -8.38 -8.21
CA ASP A 10 -4.10 -9.73 -7.71
C ASP A 10 -4.57 -9.70 -6.24
N ILE A 11 -4.58 -8.52 -5.60
CA ILE A 11 -5.05 -8.32 -4.23
C ILE A 11 -6.54 -8.68 -4.14
N ASN A 12 -6.87 -9.56 -3.21
CA ASN A 12 -8.22 -9.99 -2.91
C ASN A 12 -8.32 -10.47 -1.45
N ASP A 13 -9.54 -10.81 -1.03
CA ASP A 13 -9.85 -11.21 0.34
C ASP A 13 -9.46 -12.67 0.69
N SER A 14 -8.86 -13.42 -0.24
CA SER A 14 -8.52 -14.83 -0.03
C SER A 14 -7.20 -15.07 0.71
N LYS A 15 -6.34 -14.05 0.80
CA LYS A 15 -5.01 -14.13 1.41
C LYS A 15 -4.84 -13.06 2.48
N GLU A 16 -4.36 -13.46 3.65
CA GLU A 16 -4.16 -12.56 4.80
C GLU A 16 -2.93 -11.65 4.65
N THR A 17 -1.94 -12.01 3.83
CA THR A 17 -0.69 -11.24 3.69
C THR A 17 -0.18 -11.25 2.27
N TRP A 18 0.05 -10.05 1.72
CA TRP A 18 0.56 -9.83 0.36
C TRP A 18 1.96 -9.23 0.41
N THR A 19 2.84 -9.61 -0.52
CA THR A 19 4.17 -9.01 -0.66
C THR A 19 4.26 -8.32 -2.03
N LEU A 20 4.13 -7.00 -2.04
CA LEU A 20 4.09 -6.21 -3.28
C LEU A 20 5.42 -5.50 -3.52
N GLN A 21 5.91 -5.54 -4.76
CA GLN A 21 7.03 -4.70 -5.19
C GLN A 21 6.46 -3.46 -5.90
N VAL A 22 6.47 -2.32 -5.20
CA VAL A 22 5.85 -1.08 -5.67
C VAL A 22 6.81 0.10 -5.62
N ARG A 23 6.56 1.09 -6.47
CA ARG A 23 7.16 2.42 -6.43
C ARG A 23 6.15 3.38 -5.81
N ILE A 24 6.60 4.19 -4.85
CA ILE A 24 5.80 5.31 -4.33
C ILE A 24 5.82 6.42 -5.38
N VAL A 25 4.64 6.80 -5.86
CA VAL A 25 4.44 7.90 -6.82
C VAL A 25 4.24 9.20 -6.09
N ASP A 26 3.42 9.19 -5.04
CA ASP A 26 3.09 10.35 -4.24
C ASP A 26 2.81 9.94 -2.79
N LEU A 27 3.08 10.82 -1.84
CA LEU A 27 2.94 10.56 -0.40
C LEU A 27 2.70 11.86 0.36
N TRP A 28 1.67 11.87 1.20
CA TRP A 28 1.34 13.02 2.04
C TRP A 28 0.84 12.60 3.43
N SER A 29 1.14 13.42 4.44
CA SER A 29 0.57 13.26 5.78
C SER A 29 -0.78 13.96 5.84
N VAL A 30 -1.78 13.25 6.35
CA VAL A 30 -3.11 13.77 6.63
C VAL A 30 -3.27 13.90 8.13
N VAL A 31 -3.36 15.13 8.61
CA VAL A 31 -3.62 15.43 10.02
C VAL A 31 -5.10 15.73 10.17
N ASN A 32 -5.85 14.81 10.79
CA ASN A 32 -7.24 15.09 11.12
C ASN A 32 -7.33 15.83 12.46
N LEU A 33 -7.34 17.17 12.38
CA LEU A 33 -7.40 18.07 13.53
C LEU A 33 -8.63 17.84 14.43
N SER A 34 -9.72 17.25 13.91
CA SER A 34 -10.94 17.00 14.68
C SER A 34 -10.90 15.71 15.52
N LYS A 35 -10.08 14.73 15.11
CA LYS A 35 -9.99 13.41 15.76
C LYS A 35 -8.63 13.13 16.40
N GLY A 36 -7.66 14.03 16.20
CA GLY A 36 -6.29 13.86 16.70
C GLY A 36 -5.51 12.71 16.05
N THR A 37 -6.06 12.10 15.01
CA THR A 37 -5.44 11.01 14.26
C THR A 37 -4.66 11.59 13.08
N GLU A 38 -3.37 11.28 13.04
CA GLU A 38 -2.50 11.48 11.90
C GLU A 38 -2.33 10.14 11.16
N HIS A 39 -2.46 10.17 9.84
CA HIS A 39 -2.16 9.02 8.99
C HIS A 39 -1.44 9.47 7.73
N ILE A 40 -0.73 8.54 7.10
CA ILE A 40 -0.04 8.79 5.83
C ILE A 40 -0.90 8.17 4.73
N GLU A 41 -1.16 8.95 3.69
CA GLU A 41 -1.72 8.46 2.43
C GLU A 41 -0.62 8.45 1.38
N MET A 42 -0.67 7.45 0.51
CA MET A 42 0.32 7.28 -0.55
C MET A 42 -0.32 6.66 -1.78
N VAL A 43 0.18 7.07 -2.95
CA VAL A 43 -0.12 6.44 -4.23
C VAL A 43 1.07 5.56 -4.59
N VAL A 44 0.79 4.26 -4.77
CA VAL A 44 1.79 3.27 -5.15
C VAL A 44 1.47 2.72 -6.54
N MET A 45 2.52 2.42 -7.30
CA MET A 45 2.44 1.84 -8.64
C MET A 45 3.33 0.61 -8.67
N ASP A 46 2.80 -0.54 -9.10
CA ASP A 46 3.61 -1.71 -9.39
C ASP A 46 4.20 -1.61 -10.80
N SER A 47 4.98 -2.60 -11.19
CA SER A 47 5.72 -2.58 -12.47
C SER A 47 4.85 -2.86 -13.69
N LYS A 48 3.55 -3.12 -13.52
CA LYS A 48 2.70 -3.74 -14.55
C LYS A 48 1.55 -2.85 -15.00
#